data_AF-A0A1G6BWH7-F1
#
_entry.id   AF-A0A1G6BWH7-F1
#
_cell.length_a   1.000
_cell.length_b   1.000
_cell.length_c   1.000
_cell.angle_alpha   90.00
_cell.angle_beta   90.00
_cell.angle_gamma   90.00
#
_symmetry.space_group_name_H-M   'P 1'
#
loop_
_entity.id
_entity.type
_entity.pdbx_description
1 polymer ?
#
loop_
_entity_poly.entity_id
_entity_poly.type
_entity_poly.pdbx_seq_one_letter_code
_entity_poly.pdbx_strand_id
1 'polypeptide(L)'
;MADFEKVVAEEVKKYNRLSFPVKANLLERAIIRRVPIAKVHPNPDDEFCKPNVGPNYSIISDYICRIGNSGGFVKTDSARESIIVEKIHPDGYKILNGHHRWAAYYKLGRKYVPVKLVNLTSQEDLGRLLKASNHNKRVLIDFDQVVYRESGDMENPLIFPLNRIYTERIRKGIPNLFHFFINEGYDIWLFTERLHSLEYMKNLFKLYHAEITGIITGDKRIPELNPIVAKTIDDMFNNKYTLTLHIYNDKLYWVDRASKMTKVFDLEDTNWSTAIKNIIGEMESDAKKY
;
A
#
# COMPACT_ATOMS: atom_id res chain seq x y z
N MET A 1 32.87 12.66 3.41
CA MET A 1 31.45 13.07 3.51
C MET A 1 30.90 13.50 2.16
N ALA A 2 31.53 14.47 1.47
CA ALA A 2 31.16 14.90 0.11
C ALA A 2 31.15 13.78 -0.96
N ASP A 3 31.87 12.68 -0.74
CA ASP A 3 31.97 11.58 -1.71
C ASP A 3 30.68 10.75 -1.80
N PHE A 4 30.00 10.49 -0.67
CA PHE A 4 28.76 9.72 -0.67
C PHE A 4 27.58 10.50 -1.26
N GLU A 5 27.47 11.79 -0.95
CA GLU A 5 26.43 12.65 -1.53
C GLU A 5 26.60 12.80 -3.05
N LYS A 6 27.84 12.86 -3.55
CA LYS A 6 28.12 12.80 -5.00
C LYS A 6 27.63 11.51 -5.62
N VAL A 7 27.94 10.36 -5.01
CA VAL A 7 27.45 9.05 -5.48
C VAL A 7 25.92 9.01 -5.52
N VAL A 8 25.25 9.49 -4.47
CA VAL A 8 23.78 9.57 -4.44
C VAL A 8 23.26 10.47 -5.56
N ALA A 9 23.86 11.64 -5.75
CA ALA A 9 23.46 12.59 -6.79
C ALA A 9 23.65 12.03 -8.21
N GLU A 10 24.75 11.30 -8.45
CA GLU A 10 25.03 10.64 -9.73
C GLU A 10 24.04 9.52 -10.02
N GLU A 11 23.76 8.66 -9.05
CA GLU A 11 22.75 7.61 -9.15
C GLU A 11 21.35 8.19 -9.41
N VAL A 12 20.96 9.23 -8.66
CA VAL A 12 19.69 9.93 -8.89
C VAL A 12 19.65 10.50 -10.31
N LYS A 13 20.70 11.18 -10.78
CA LYS A 13 20.75 11.75 -12.13
C LYS A 13 20.64 10.68 -13.22
N LYS A 14 21.23 9.51 -13.02
CA LYS A 14 21.20 8.39 -13.97
C LYS A 14 19.82 7.76 -14.11
N TYR A 15 19.06 7.64 -13.02
CA TYR A 15 17.77 6.93 -13.02
C TYR A 15 16.55 7.84 -12.99
N ASN A 16 16.72 9.14 -12.71
CA ASN A 16 15.66 10.13 -12.76
C ASN A 16 15.11 10.24 -14.19
N ARG A 17 13.80 10.00 -14.35
CA ARG A 17 13.04 9.99 -15.62
C ARG A 17 13.43 8.93 -16.66
N LEU A 18 14.51 8.18 -16.44
CA LEU A 18 14.94 7.10 -17.34
C LEU A 18 14.50 5.71 -16.87
N SER A 19 13.99 5.62 -15.65
CA SER A 19 13.50 4.35 -15.08
C SER A 19 11.98 4.31 -14.96
N PHE A 20 11.41 3.15 -15.27
CA PHE A 20 9.99 2.85 -15.06
C PHE A 20 9.82 1.54 -14.30
N PRO A 21 8.78 1.43 -13.45
CA PRO A 21 8.53 0.23 -12.65
C PRO A 21 8.10 -0.94 -13.53
N VAL A 22 8.61 -2.12 -13.24
CA VAL A 22 8.26 -3.39 -13.89
C VAL A 22 7.77 -4.36 -12.84
N LYS A 23 6.67 -5.06 -13.13
CA LYS A 23 6.12 -6.05 -12.21
C LYS A 23 7.05 -7.25 -12.10
N ALA A 24 7.45 -7.57 -10.88
CA ALA A 24 8.14 -8.81 -10.57
C ALA A 24 7.16 -9.97 -10.52
N ASN A 25 7.56 -11.15 -11.00
CA ASN A 25 6.71 -12.34 -10.93
C ASN A 25 6.69 -12.95 -9.51
N LEU A 26 5.78 -13.90 -9.27
CA LEU A 26 5.60 -14.52 -7.94
C LEU A 26 6.87 -15.20 -7.42
N LEU A 27 7.61 -15.90 -8.32
CA LEU A 27 8.84 -16.61 -7.96
C LEU A 27 9.97 -15.65 -7.61
N GLU A 28 10.14 -14.59 -8.39
CA GLU A 28 11.11 -13.51 -8.12
C GLU A 28 10.87 -12.92 -6.74
N ARG A 29 9.62 -12.59 -6.38
CA ARG A 29 9.31 -12.04 -5.06
C ARG A 29 9.52 -13.02 -3.91
N ALA A 30 9.35 -14.31 -4.15
CA ALA A 30 9.55 -15.34 -3.13
C ALA A 30 11.04 -15.61 -2.88
N ILE A 31 11.84 -15.70 -3.96
CA ILE A 31 13.23 -16.15 -3.96
C ILE A 31 14.20 -14.97 -3.72
N ILE A 32 13.94 -13.80 -4.29
CA ILE A 32 14.86 -12.65 -4.20
C ILE A 32 14.68 -12.00 -2.82
N ARG A 33 15.59 -12.35 -1.92
CA ARG A 33 15.71 -11.75 -0.57
C ARG A 33 16.95 -10.89 -0.41
N ARG A 34 17.90 -10.99 -1.33
CA ARG A 34 19.17 -10.26 -1.30
C ARG A 34 19.56 -9.86 -2.71
N VAL A 35 20.05 -8.65 -2.87
CA VAL A 35 20.49 -8.10 -4.16
C VAL A 35 21.82 -7.36 -4.01
N PRO A 36 22.65 -7.29 -5.07
CA PRO A 36 23.85 -6.47 -5.06
C PRO A 36 23.52 -5.00 -4.77
N ILE A 37 24.30 -4.33 -3.93
CA ILE A 37 24.06 -2.91 -3.59
C ILE A 37 24.04 -2.03 -4.83
N ALA A 38 24.92 -2.32 -5.80
CA ALA A 38 25.01 -1.60 -7.06
C ALA A 38 23.75 -1.69 -7.95
N LYS A 39 22.84 -2.63 -7.68
CA LYS A 39 21.56 -2.78 -8.38
C LYS A 39 20.39 -2.14 -7.61
N VAL A 40 20.66 -1.46 -6.50
CA VAL A 40 19.64 -0.82 -5.67
C VAL A 40 19.83 0.69 -5.73
N HIS A 41 18.84 1.36 -6.30
CA HIS A 41 18.88 2.76 -6.68
C HIS A 41 17.97 3.58 -5.77
N PRO A 42 18.46 4.70 -5.22
CA PRO A 42 17.65 5.56 -4.36
C PRO A 42 16.52 6.21 -5.16
N ASN A 43 15.35 6.37 -4.54
CA ASN A 43 14.23 7.08 -5.16
C ASN A 43 14.52 8.59 -5.21
N PRO A 44 14.56 9.24 -6.39
CA PRO A 44 14.84 10.67 -6.52
C PRO A 44 13.93 11.59 -5.71
N ASP A 45 12.67 11.19 -5.56
CA ASP A 45 11.65 12.03 -4.93
C ASP A 45 11.63 11.93 -3.39
N ASP A 46 12.39 11.00 -2.83
CA ASP A 46 12.50 10.81 -1.38
C ASP A 46 13.27 11.97 -0.73
N GLU A 47 12.90 12.33 0.50
CA GLU A 47 13.58 13.37 1.27
C GLU A 47 15.09 13.14 1.40
N PHE A 48 15.49 11.87 1.48
CA PHE A 48 16.89 11.45 1.51
C PHE A 48 17.71 12.01 0.33
N CYS A 49 17.08 12.17 -0.83
CA CYS A 49 17.72 12.59 -2.08
C CYS A 49 17.59 14.09 -2.36
N LYS A 50 16.79 14.83 -1.58
CA LYS A 50 16.56 16.27 -1.81
C LYS A 50 17.80 17.06 -1.36
N PRO A 51 18.36 17.98 -2.19
CA PRO A 51 19.55 18.76 -1.83
C PRO A 51 19.42 19.56 -0.54
N ASN A 52 18.21 19.98 -0.19
CA ASN A 52 17.94 20.82 0.99
C ASN A 52 17.75 20.02 2.29
N VAL A 53 17.51 18.71 2.22
CA VAL A 53 17.26 17.84 3.39
C VAL A 53 18.38 16.83 3.53
N GLY A 54 18.59 16.04 2.46
CA GLY A 54 19.69 15.09 2.35
C GLY A 54 19.63 13.92 3.33
N PRO A 55 20.69 13.10 3.37
CA PRO A 55 20.78 11.95 4.26
C PRO A 55 20.92 12.38 5.73
N ASN A 56 20.06 11.82 6.61
CA ASN A 56 20.26 11.95 8.05
C ASN A 56 21.37 11.01 8.54
N TYR A 57 22.55 11.58 8.80
CA TYR A 57 23.73 10.81 9.20
C TYR A 57 23.65 10.18 10.59
N SER A 58 22.83 10.71 11.51
CA SER A 58 22.62 10.08 12.82
C SER A 58 21.91 8.73 12.66
N ILE A 59 20.87 8.70 11.83
CA ILE A 59 20.12 7.48 11.53
C ILE A 59 21.00 6.46 10.81
N ILE A 60 21.81 6.91 9.84
CA ILE A 60 22.79 6.04 9.17
C ILE A 60 23.82 5.50 10.18
N SER A 61 24.29 6.38 11.08
CA SER A 61 25.03 6.12 12.32
C SER A 61 24.58 4.85 13.03
N ASP A 62 23.33 4.90 13.46
CA ASP A 62 22.69 3.86 14.24
C ASP A 62 22.57 2.56 13.46
N TYR A 63 22.18 2.63 12.18
CA TYR A 63 22.11 1.43 11.34
C TYR A 63 23.48 0.80 11.11
N ILE A 64 24.55 1.59 10.90
CA ILE A 64 25.91 1.08 10.80
C ILE A 64 26.29 0.32 12.07
N CYS A 65 26.01 0.88 13.23
CA CYS A 65 26.27 0.25 14.53
C CYS A 65 25.49 -1.06 14.68
N ARG A 66 24.18 -1.05 14.40
CA ARG A 66 23.32 -2.24 14.49
C ARG A 66 23.76 -3.34 13.52
N ILE A 67 24.04 -3.02 12.27
CA ILE A 67 24.48 -3.97 11.23
C ILE A 67 25.91 -4.47 11.50
N GLY A 68 26.77 -3.61 12.06
CA GLY A 68 28.15 -3.95 12.43
C GLY A 68 28.21 -4.91 13.62
N ASN A 69 27.42 -4.67 14.65
CA ASN A 69 27.43 -5.43 15.91
C ASN A 69 26.67 -6.76 15.83
N SER A 70 25.82 -6.97 14.82
CA SER A 70 25.04 -8.20 14.66
C SER A 70 25.83 -9.39 14.06
N GLY A 71 27.17 -9.35 14.09
CA GLY A 71 28.01 -10.53 13.85
C GLY A 71 27.97 -11.10 12.42
N GLY A 72 27.64 -10.28 11.42
CA GLY A 72 27.65 -10.67 10.00
C GLY A 72 26.52 -11.63 9.56
N PHE A 73 25.77 -12.19 10.51
CA PHE A 73 24.56 -12.97 10.28
C PHE A 73 23.40 -12.26 10.97
N VAL A 74 22.70 -11.39 10.23
CA VAL A 74 21.29 -11.14 10.50
C VAL A 74 20.60 -12.49 10.26
N LYS A 75 20.45 -13.29 11.32
CA LYS A 75 19.65 -14.52 11.33
C LYS A 75 18.29 -14.13 10.78
N THR A 76 18.02 -14.54 9.54
CA THR A 76 16.70 -14.48 8.90
C THR A 76 15.95 -13.18 9.19
N ASP A 77 16.31 -12.14 8.45
CA ASP A 77 15.37 -11.25 7.77
C ASP A 77 14.06 -11.08 8.53
N SER A 78 14.11 -10.47 9.72
CA SER A 78 12.88 -9.90 10.26
C SER A 78 12.46 -8.87 9.22
N ALA A 79 11.23 -9.00 8.70
CA ALA A 79 10.71 -8.13 7.65
C ALA A 79 10.87 -6.62 7.96
N ARG A 80 11.18 -6.28 9.23
CA ARG A 80 11.50 -4.95 9.76
C ARG A 80 12.82 -4.36 9.26
N GLU A 81 13.82 -5.17 8.90
CA GLU A 81 15.15 -4.65 8.50
C GLU A 81 15.41 -4.68 6.99
N SER A 82 14.62 -5.44 6.22
CA SER A 82 14.70 -5.50 4.75
C SER A 82 14.35 -4.16 4.08
N ILE A 83 15.12 -3.77 3.06
CA ILE A 83 14.81 -2.59 2.24
C ILE A 83 13.66 -2.96 1.30
N ILE A 84 12.59 -2.19 1.33
CA ILE A 84 11.44 -2.43 0.45
C ILE A 84 11.76 -1.82 -0.90
N VAL A 85 11.68 -2.61 -1.96
CA VAL A 85 12.08 -2.21 -3.31
C VAL A 85 11.04 -2.61 -4.35
N GLU A 86 11.02 -1.87 -5.45
CA GLU A 86 10.28 -2.17 -6.66
C GLU A 86 11.26 -2.44 -7.80
N LYS A 87 10.98 -3.42 -8.66
CA LYS A 87 11.81 -3.72 -9.83
C LYS A 87 11.65 -2.61 -10.87
N ILE A 88 12.74 -2.20 -11.50
CA ILE A 88 12.73 -1.16 -12.53
C ILE A 88 13.45 -1.61 -13.81
N HIS A 89 13.11 -0.99 -14.94
CA HIS A 89 13.86 -1.05 -16.19
C HIS A 89 14.60 0.29 -16.40
N PRO A 90 15.83 0.35 -16.97
CA PRO A 90 16.57 -0.70 -17.68
C PRO A 90 17.18 -1.82 -16.81
N ASP A 91 17.65 -1.54 -15.60
CA ASP A 91 18.17 -2.56 -14.68
C ASP A 91 18.03 -2.10 -13.23
N GLY A 92 17.89 -3.08 -12.33
CA GLY A 92 17.95 -2.89 -10.88
C GLY A 92 16.59 -2.73 -10.19
N TYR A 93 16.66 -2.13 -9.01
CA TYR A 93 15.57 -1.99 -8.07
C TYR A 93 15.55 -0.58 -7.51
N LYS A 94 14.38 0.05 -7.48
CA LYS A 94 14.16 1.35 -6.86
C LYS A 94 13.76 1.17 -5.40
N ILE A 95 14.43 1.90 -4.51
CA ILE A 95 14.09 1.88 -3.08
C ILE A 95 12.74 2.55 -2.88
N LEU A 96 11.80 1.80 -2.30
CA LEU A 96 10.53 2.37 -1.86
C LEU A 96 10.59 2.84 -0.42
N ASN A 97 11.28 2.10 0.45
CA ASN A 97 11.54 2.44 1.84
C ASN A 97 12.86 1.80 2.28
N GLY A 98 13.70 2.56 2.99
CA GLY A 98 14.93 2.06 3.61
C GLY A 98 16.20 2.70 3.07
N HIS A 99 16.15 3.94 2.58
CA HIS A 99 17.31 4.65 2.03
C HIS A 99 18.45 4.79 3.04
N HIS A 100 18.18 5.12 4.31
CA HIS A 100 19.22 5.17 5.34
C HIS A 100 19.84 3.81 5.64
N ARG A 101 19.05 2.72 5.53
CA ARG A 101 19.55 1.34 5.67
C ARG A 101 20.46 0.98 4.51
N TRP A 102 20.02 1.25 3.28
CA TRP A 102 20.84 1.10 2.08
C TRP A 102 22.17 1.86 2.20
N ALA A 103 22.12 3.11 2.64
CA ALA A 103 23.30 3.94 2.87
C ALA A 103 24.25 3.34 3.92
N ALA A 104 23.72 2.78 5.00
CA ALA A 104 24.51 2.08 6.01
C ALA A 104 25.21 0.84 5.45
N TYR A 105 24.51 0.01 4.67
CA TYR A 105 25.09 -1.14 3.98
C TYR A 105 26.19 -0.73 2.98
N TYR A 106 25.97 0.37 2.23
CA TYR A 106 26.95 0.93 1.32
C TYR A 106 28.21 1.38 2.06
N LYS A 107 28.06 2.15 3.14
CA LYS A 107 29.19 2.64 3.95
C LYS A 107 29.98 1.54 4.65
N LEU A 108 29.32 0.44 5.02
CA LEU A 108 29.96 -0.76 5.57
C LEU A 108 30.69 -1.60 4.51
N GLY A 109 30.67 -1.21 3.23
CA GLY A 109 31.31 -1.96 2.15
C GLY A 109 30.71 -3.33 1.89
N ARG A 110 29.42 -3.53 2.23
CA ARG A 110 28.75 -4.82 2.02
C ARG A 110 28.49 -5.02 0.52
N LYS A 111 28.60 -6.26 0.03
CA LYS A 111 28.33 -6.57 -1.39
C LYS A 111 26.83 -6.68 -1.70
N TYR A 112 26.05 -7.09 -0.72
CA TYR A 112 24.61 -7.38 -0.86
C TYR A 112 23.81 -6.72 0.25
N VAL A 113 22.58 -6.33 -0.08
CA VAL A 113 21.57 -5.83 0.86
C VAL A 113 20.37 -6.77 0.93
N PRO A 114 19.76 -6.95 2.11
CA PRO A 114 18.48 -7.64 2.22
C PRO A 114 17.36 -6.76 1.64
N VAL A 115 16.50 -7.35 0.82
CA VAL A 115 15.40 -6.65 0.15
C VAL A 115 14.10 -7.42 0.21
N LYS A 116 13.00 -6.67 0.26
CA LYS A 116 11.64 -7.14 0.06
C LYS A 116 11.11 -6.55 -1.24
N LEU A 117 11.01 -7.39 -2.26
CA LEU A 117 10.49 -7.00 -3.57
C LEU A 117 8.97 -6.93 -3.55
N VAL A 118 8.41 -5.80 -3.96
CA VAL A 118 6.96 -5.58 -3.99
C VAL A 118 6.47 -5.05 -5.34
N ASN A 119 5.23 -5.42 -5.67
CA ASN A 119 4.48 -4.87 -6.81
C ASN A 119 3.40 -3.92 -6.29
N LEU A 120 3.67 -2.62 -6.31
CA LEU A 120 2.67 -1.61 -5.94
C LEU A 120 1.59 -1.49 -7.02
N THR A 121 0.40 -1.04 -6.66
CA THR A 121 -0.67 -0.78 -7.65
C THR A 121 -0.26 0.31 -8.63
N SER A 122 -0.32 0.03 -9.94
CA SER A 122 -0.02 0.99 -10.99
C SER A 122 -1.29 1.64 -11.54
N GLN A 123 -1.15 2.77 -12.25
CA GLN A 123 -2.26 3.42 -12.93
C GLN A 123 -2.93 2.48 -13.97
N GLU A 124 -2.15 1.67 -14.67
CA GLU A 124 -2.66 0.68 -15.62
C GLU A 124 -3.48 -0.41 -14.93
N ASP A 125 -3.05 -0.86 -13.76
CA ASP A 125 -3.82 -1.80 -12.94
C ASP A 125 -5.16 -1.21 -12.55
N LEU A 126 -5.18 0.06 -12.12
CA LEU A 126 -6.42 0.76 -11.78
C LEU A 126 -7.35 0.88 -12.98
N GLY A 127 -6.82 1.28 -14.14
CA GLY A 127 -7.61 1.37 -15.38
C GLY A 127 -8.21 0.03 -15.78
N ARG A 128 -7.44 -1.06 -15.67
CA ARG A 128 -7.93 -2.41 -15.94
C ARG A 128 -9.02 -2.84 -14.96
N LEU A 129 -8.81 -2.62 -13.65
CA LEU A 129 -9.77 -2.98 -12.61
C LEU A 129 -11.06 -2.16 -12.73
N LEU A 130 -10.96 -0.87 -13.03
CA LEU A 130 -12.12 -0.01 -13.26
C LEU A 130 -12.93 -0.46 -14.49
N LYS A 131 -12.27 -0.84 -15.58
CA LYS A 131 -12.95 -1.34 -16.79
C LYS A 131 -13.58 -2.73 -16.61
N ALA A 132 -13.08 -3.53 -15.67
CA ALA A 132 -13.53 -4.91 -15.48
C ALA A 132 -14.89 -5.02 -14.77
N SER A 133 -15.29 -4.01 -13.99
CA SER A 133 -16.56 -4.02 -13.27
C SER A 133 -17.60 -3.11 -13.94
N ASN A 134 -18.84 -3.58 -13.99
CA ASN A 134 -20.00 -2.86 -14.53
C ASN A 134 -20.74 -2.04 -13.46
N HIS A 135 -20.27 -2.05 -12.21
CA HIS A 135 -20.90 -1.31 -11.12
C HIS A 135 -20.65 0.20 -11.22
N ASN A 136 -21.64 0.99 -10.80
CA ASN A 136 -21.59 2.45 -10.72
C ASN A 136 -21.58 2.98 -9.28
N LYS A 137 -21.64 2.09 -8.28
CA LYS A 137 -21.46 2.40 -6.87
C LYS A 137 -20.10 1.88 -6.39
N ARG A 138 -19.46 2.59 -5.46
CA ARG A 138 -18.23 2.10 -4.81
C ARG A 138 -18.21 2.35 -3.31
N VAL A 139 -17.43 1.52 -2.62
CA VAL A 139 -17.00 1.75 -1.24
C VAL A 139 -15.49 1.89 -1.22
N LEU A 140 -15.00 2.96 -0.59
CA LEU A 140 -13.60 3.24 -0.33
C LEU A 140 -13.35 3.00 1.16
N ILE A 141 -12.45 2.09 1.49
CA ILE A 141 -12.19 1.69 2.88
C ILE A 141 -10.71 1.85 3.18
N ASP A 142 -10.41 2.53 4.29
CA ASP A 142 -9.05 2.56 4.83
C ASP A 142 -8.70 1.20 5.46
N PHE A 143 -7.73 0.52 4.85
CA PHE A 143 -7.24 -0.77 5.34
C PHE A 143 -6.61 -0.65 6.72
N ASP A 144 -5.81 0.38 6.98
CA ASP A 144 -4.95 0.48 8.15
C ASP A 144 -5.70 0.88 9.43
N GLN A 145 -6.89 1.48 9.27
CA GLN A 145 -7.72 1.95 10.39
C GLN A 145 -9.03 1.18 10.54
N VAL A 146 -9.63 0.74 9.43
CA VAL A 146 -10.95 0.09 9.45
C VAL A 146 -10.82 -1.41 9.36
N VAL A 147 -10.06 -1.91 8.38
CA VAL A 147 -9.99 -3.35 8.09
C VAL A 147 -8.98 -4.06 8.99
N TYR A 148 -7.84 -3.45 9.23
CA TYR A 148 -6.82 -3.89 10.17
C TYR A 148 -6.85 -2.96 11.38
N ARG A 149 -6.89 -3.53 12.59
CA ARG A 149 -6.72 -2.78 13.84
C ARG A 149 -5.78 -3.56 14.75
N GLU A 150 -4.98 -2.84 15.51
CA GLU A 150 -4.10 -3.46 16.52
C GLU A 150 -4.90 -4.00 17.72
N SER A 151 -6.07 -3.43 17.97
CA SER A 151 -6.97 -3.79 19.08
C SER A 151 -8.42 -3.91 18.59
N GLY A 152 -9.25 -4.59 19.39
CA GLY A 152 -10.66 -4.83 19.12
C GLY A 152 -10.98 -6.25 18.65
N ASP A 153 -12.23 -6.45 18.23
CA ASP A 153 -12.72 -7.74 17.75
C ASP A 153 -12.20 -8.04 16.34
N MET A 154 -11.37 -9.08 16.24
CA MET A 154 -10.74 -9.51 15.00
C MET A 154 -11.21 -10.91 14.60
N GLU A 155 -11.26 -11.18 13.31
CA GLU A 155 -11.48 -12.53 12.78
C GLU A 155 -10.40 -13.50 13.28
N ASN A 156 -10.73 -14.79 13.24
CA ASN A 156 -9.77 -15.84 13.61
C ASN A 156 -8.47 -15.69 12.82
N PRO A 157 -7.31 -15.92 13.45
CA PRO A 157 -6.05 -15.93 12.71
C PRO A 157 -6.08 -17.05 11.67
N LEU A 158 -5.40 -16.83 10.55
CA LEU A 158 -5.23 -17.86 9.53
C LEU A 158 -4.55 -19.10 10.13
N ILE A 159 -4.83 -20.28 9.57
CA ILE A 159 -4.20 -21.53 10.01
C ILE A 159 -2.71 -21.58 9.61
N PHE A 160 -1.91 -22.32 10.36
CA PHE A 160 -0.51 -22.56 10.00
C PHE A 160 -0.44 -23.32 8.65
N PRO A 161 0.47 -22.94 7.72
CA PRO A 161 1.55 -21.94 7.86
C PRO A 161 1.17 -20.51 7.40
N LEU A 162 -0.08 -20.28 6.98
CA LEU A 162 -0.51 -19.01 6.38
C LEU A 162 -0.40 -17.83 7.35
N ASN A 163 -0.63 -18.02 8.64
CA ASN A 163 -0.43 -16.99 9.66
C ASN A 163 1.00 -16.44 9.78
N ARG A 164 2.01 -17.16 9.29
CA ARG A 164 3.39 -16.66 9.25
C ARG A 164 3.68 -15.80 8.02
N ILE A 165 2.91 -16.01 6.95
CA ILE A 165 3.04 -15.26 5.70
C ILE A 165 2.18 -14.00 5.80
N TYR A 166 0.95 -14.17 6.24
CA TYR A 166 -0.07 -13.16 6.42
C TYR A 166 -0.22 -12.86 7.90
N THR A 167 0.51 -11.85 8.34
CA THR A 167 0.54 -11.47 9.76
C THR A 167 -0.67 -10.64 10.15
N GLU A 168 -1.34 -10.03 9.18
CA GLU A 168 -2.52 -9.20 9.40
C GLU A 168 -3.75 -10.07 9.71
N ARG A 169 -4.46 -9.70 10.76
CA ARG A 169 -5.83 -10.17 11.03
C ARG A 169 -6.80 -9.09 10.58
N ILE A 170 -7.93 -9.48 10.03
CA ILE A 170 -8.98 -8.52 9.62
C ILE A 170 -10.00 -8.32 10.76
N ARG A 171 -10.58 -7.12 10.83
CA ARG A 171 -11.63 -6.75 11.79
C ARG A 171 -12.85 -7.64 11.61
N LYS A 172 -13.46 -8.04 12.72
CA LYS A 172 -14.63 -8.91 12.71
C LYS A 172 -15.80 -8.26 11.96
N GLY A 173 -16.45 -9.05 11.11
CA GLY A 173 -17.60 -8.62 10.29
C GLY A 173 -17.22 -8.11 8.90
N ILE A 174 -15.94 -7.92 8.58
CA ILE A 174 -15.48 -7.53 7.23
C ILE A 174 -15.97 -8.49 6.14
N PRO A 175 -15.84 -9.83 6.27
CA PRO A 175 -16.30 -10.73 5.21
C PRO A 175 -17.80 -10.59 4.91
N ASN A 176 -18.63 -10.51 5.97
CA ASN A 176 -20.07 -10.33 5.85
C ASN A 176 -20.45 -8.95 5.28
N LEU A 177 -19.70 -7.90 5.62
CA LEU A 177 -19.93 -6.57 5.09
C LEU A 177 -19.56 -6.50 3.60
N PHE A 178 -18.47 -7.12 3.19
CA PHE A 178 -18.03 -7.12 1.80
C PHE A 178 -18.98 -7.92 0.91
N HIS A 179 -19.45 -9.07 1.41
CA HIS A 179 -20.47 -9.84 0.70
C HIS A 179 -21.76 -9.02 0.48
N PHE A 180 -22.20 -8.27 1.50
CA PHE A 180 -23.33 -7.34 1.36
C PHE A 180 -23.08 -6.28 0.28
N PHE A 181 -21.93 -5.60 0.32
CA PHE A 181 -21.61 -4.58 -0.70
C PHE A 181 -21.65 -5.11 -2.12
N ILE A 182 -21.10 -6.31 -2.34
CA ILE A 182 -21.10 -6.94 -3.67
C ILE A 182 -22.52 -7.24 -4.13
N ASN A 183 -23.36 -7.78 -3.24
CA ASN A 183 -24.75 -8.08 -3.55
C ASN A 183 -25.57 -6.81 -3.86
N GLU A 184 -25.24 -5.68 -3.23
CA GLU A 184 -25.85 -4.38 -3.50
C GLU A 184 -25.22 -3.62 -4.70
N GLY A 185 -24.32 -4.27 -5.43
CA GLY A 185 -23.71 -3.73 -6.65
C GLY A 185 -22.65 -2.65 -6.39
N TYR A 186 -21.93 -2.72 -5.28
CA TYR A 186 -20.79 -1.85 -4.99
C TYR A 186 -19.46 -2.49 -5.40
N ASP A 187 -18.59 -1.69 -6.00
CA ASP A 187 -17.17 -2.01 -6.11
C ASP A 187 -16.43 -1.68 -4.80
N ILE A 188 -15.68 -2.64 -4.25
CA ILE A 188 -14.95 -2.48 -2.99
C ILE A 188 -13.50 -2.14 -3.28
N TRP A 189 -13.08 -0.96 -2.82
CA TRP A 189 -11.74 -0.42 -3.00
C TRP A 189 -11.07 -0.18 -1.65
N LEU A 190 -9.89 -0.76 -1.48
CA LEU A 190 -9.10 -0.59 -0.25
C LEU A 190 -7.93 0.35 -0.48
N PHE A 191 -7.61 1.17 0.51
CA PHE A 191 -6.46 2.06 0.51
C PHE A 191 -5.57 1.71 1.68
N THR A 192 -4.27 1.67 1.45
CA THR A 192 -3.30 1.43 2.51
C THR A 192 -2.03 2.21 2.25
N GLU A 193 -1.48 2.75 3.33
CA GLU A 193 -0.18 3.41 3.32
C GLU A 193 0.95 2.38 3.25
N ARG A 194 0.65 1.13 3.62
CA ARG A 194 1.63 0.06 3.66
C ARG A 194 2.07 -0.35 2.25
N LEU A 195 3.37 -0.64 2.16
CA LEU A 195 4.01 -1.12 0.95
C LEU A 195 3.88 -2.66 0.83
N HIS A 196 2.65 -3.15 0.72
CA HIS A 196 2.38 -4.53 0.34
C HIS A 196 2.27 -4.68 -1.17
N SER A 197 2.57 -5.88 -1.68
CA SER A 197 2.26 -6.19 -3.08
C SER A 197 0.75 -6.32 -3.26
N LEU A 198 0.23 -5.88 -4.40
CA LEU A 198 -1.18 -6.06 -4.75
C LEU A 198 -1.64 -7.52 -4.58
N GLU A 199 -0.82 -8.48 -5.01
CA GLU A 199 -1.13 -9.91 -4.92
C GLU A 199 -1.10 -10.43 -3.48
N TYR A 200 -0.24 -9.88 -2.63
CA TYR A 200 -0.23 -10.21 -1.20
C TYR A 200 -1.57 -9.88 -0.59
N MET A 201 -2.04 -8.66 -0.80
CA MET A 201 -3.30 -8.19 -0.24
C MET A 201 -4.49 -8.93 -0.86
N LYS A 202 -4.52 -9.13 -2.18
CA LYS A 202 -5.58 -9.94 -2.82
C LYS A 202 -5.69 -11.35 -2.24
N ASN A 203 -4.55 -12.00 -2.01
CA ASN A 203 -4.54 -13.33 -1.41
C ASN A 203 -4.98 -13.32 0.06
N LEU A 204 -4.57 -12.33 0.85
CA LEU A 204 -5.03 -12.15 2.23
C LEU A 204 -6.56 -12.13 2.30
N PHE A 205 -7.19 -11.27 1.50
CA PHE A 205 -8.64 -11.12 1.44
C PHE A 205 -9.34 -12.38 0.93
N LYS A 206 -8.76 -13.05 -0.07
CA LYS A 206 -9.25 -14.36 -0.55
C LYS A 206 -9.24 -15.43 0.56
N LEU A 207 -8.21 -15.48 1.38
CA LEU A 207 -8.10 -16.44 2.49
C LEU A 207 -9.14 -16.19 3.59
N TYR A 208 -9.58 -14.94 3.74
CA TYR A 208 -10.66 -14.55 4.64
C TYR A 208 -12.04 -14.59 4.00
N HIS A 209 -12.17 -15.10 2.77
CA HIS A 209 -13.43 -15.12 2.00
C HIS A 209 -14.09 -13.74 1.86
N ALA A 210 -13.27 -12.69 1.80
CA ALA A 210 -13.70 -11.32 1.61
C ALA A 210 -13.32 -10.87 0.20
N GLU A 211 -14.30 -10.75 -0.68
CA GLU A 211 -14.06 -10.34 -2.07
C GLU A 211 -13.86 -8.82 -2.16
N ILE A 212 -12.97 -8.40 -3.06
CA ILE A 212 -12.62 -6.99 -3.28
C ILE A 212 -12.44 -6.70 -4.76
N THR A 213 -12.77 -5.49 -5.19
CA THR A 213 -12.57 -5.04 -6.57
C THR A 213 -11.13 -4.62 -6.80
N GLY A 214 -10.58 -3.80 -5.90
CA GLY A 214 -9.24 -3.26 -6.07
C GLY A 214 -8.59 -2.77 -4.77
N ILE A 215 -7.27 -2.58 -4.83
CA ILE A 215 -6.46 -2.08 -3.72
C ILE A 215 -5.49 -1.04 -4.26
N ILE A 216 -5.37 0.07 -3.55
CA ILE A 216 -4.37 1.11 -3.77
C ILE A 216 -3.36 1.02 -2.62
N THR A 217 -2.17 0.51 -2.93
CA THR A 217 -1.07 0.28 -1.97
C THR A 217 -0.06 1.42 -2.02
N GLY A 218 0.42 1.89 -0.87
CA GLY A 218 1.29 3.06 -0.79
C GLY A 218 0.56 4.31 -1.27
N ASP A 219 -0.72 4.45 -0.93
CA ASP A 219 -1.62 5.48 -1.42
C ASP A 219 -1.10 6.91 -1.23
N LYS A 220 -0.53 7.26 -0.06
CA LYS A 220 0.09 8.57 0.20
C LYS A 220 1.22 8.91 -0.77
N ARG A 221 1.89 7.89 -1.31
CA ARG A 221 3.02 8.08 -2.23
C ARG A 221 2.56 8.60 -3.59
N ILE A 222 1.39 8.19 -4.08
CA ILE A 222 0.99 8.53 -5.45
C ILE A 222 0.76 10.06 -5.61
N PRO A 223 0.01 10.73 -4.73
CA PRO A 223 -0.14 12.20 -4.77
C PRO A 223 1.14 12.96 -4.47
N GLU A 224 1.94 12.50 -3.50
CA GLU A 224 3.19 13.17 -3.11
C GLU A 224 4.24 13.14 -4.22
N LEU A 225 4.29 12.05 -4.98
CA LEU A 225 5.26 11.86 -6.06
C LEU A 225 4.80 12.45 -7.39
N ASN A 226 3.51 12.36 -7.70
CA ASN A 226 3.00 12.82 -8.99
C ASN A 226 1.54 13.28 -8.92
N PRO A 227 1.30 14.59 -8.73
CA PRO A 227 -0.05 15.13 -8.61
C PRO A 227 -0.87 15.00 -9.90
N ILE A 228 -0.23 14.92 -11.07
CA ILE A 228 -0.91 14.70 -12.35
C ILE A 228 -1.48 13.29 -12.41
N VAL A 229 -0.72 12.29 -11.97
CA VAL A 229 -1.16 10.90 -11.91
C VAL A 229 -2.29 10.74 -10.89
N ALA A 230 -2.16 11.35 -9.71
CA ALA A 230 -3.22 11.35 -8.70
C ALA A 230 -4.52 11.94 -9.24
N LYS A 231 -4.46 13.12 -9.87
CA LYS A 231 -5.63 13.74 -10.51
C LYS A 231 -6.24 12.84 -11.58
N THR A 232 -5.42 12.20 -12.40
CA THR A 232 -5.91 11.28 -13.44
C THR A 232 -6.64 10.08 -12.83
N ILE A 233 -6.11 9.52 -11.73
CA ILE A 233 -6.77 8.44 -11.00
C ILE A 233 -8.11 8.92 -10.45
N ASP A 234 -8.13 10.08 -9.80
CA ASP A 234 -9.36 10.66 -9.27
C ASP A 234 -10.40 10.86 -10.38
N ASP A 235 -10.01 11.41 -11.53
CA ASP A 235 -10.88 11.59 -12.69
C ASP A 235 -11.43 10.24 -13.20
N MET A 236 -10.60 9.19 -13.25
CA MET A 236 -11.04 7.85 -13.65
C MET A 236 -12.11 7.27 -12.72
N PHE A 237 -11.93 7.44 -11.41
CA PHE A 237 -12.94 7.07 -10.44
C PHE A 237 -14.19 7.94 -10.54
N ASN A 238 -13.99 9.24 -10.73
CA ASN A 238 -15.05 10.23 -10.74
C ASN A 238 -16.01 10.06 -11.90
N ASN A 239 -15.49 9.62 -13.04
CA ASN A 239 -16.26 9.35 -14.25
C ASN A 239 -17.00 8.01 -14.19
N LYS A 240 -16.53 7.06 -13.37
CA LYS A 240 -17.14 5.72 -13.26
C LYS A 240 -18.26 5.68 -12.22
N TYR A 241 -18.06 6.25 -11.04
CA TYR A 241 -18.95 6.05 -9.91
C TYR A 241 -19.82 7.27 -9.60
N THR A 242 -21.13 7.05 -9.51
CA THR A 242 -22.11 8.08 -9.13
C THR A 242 -22.29 8.15 -7.62
N LEU A 243 -22.24 7.00 -6.94
CA LEU A 243 -22.32 6.89 -5.49
C LEU A 243 -20.99 6.38 -4.92
N THR A 244 -20.49 7.07 -3.91
CA THR A 244 -19.27 6.68 -3.19
C THR A 244 -19.53 6.69 -1.69
N LEU A 245 -19.28 5.54 -1.05
CA LEU A 245 -19.18 5.44 0.40
C LEU A 245 -17.71 5.51 0.80
N HIS A 246 -17.31 6.41 1.70
CA HIS A 246 -15.98 6.38 2.30
C HIS A 246 -16.09 5.93 3.75
N ILE A 247 -15.33 4.91 4.14
CA ILE A 247 -15.25 4.43 5.51
C ILE A 247 -13.84 4.70 6.01
N TYR A 248 -13.74 5.57 7.02
CA TYR A 248 -12.48 6.03 7.59
C TYR A 248 -12.63 6.19 9.10
N ASN A 249 -11.72 5.60 9.88
CA ASN A 249 -11.88 5.41 11.32
C ASN A 249 -13.29 4.89 11.66
N ASP A 250 -14.00 5.63 12.50
CA ASP A 250 -15.33 5.32 13.01
C ASP A 250 -16.38 6.19 12.31
N LYS A 251 -16.19 6.50 11.02
CA LYS A 251 -17.11 7.33 10.23
C LYS A 251 -17.39 6.73 8.87
N LEU A 252 -18.64 6.90 8.44
CA LEU A 252 -19.13 6.62 7.09
C LEU A 252 -19.52 7.94 6.42
N TYR A 253 -18.90 8.25 5.30
CA TYR A 253 -19.26 9.36 4.44
C TYR A 253 -20.03 8.83 3.23
N TRP A 254 -21.26 9.30 3.09
CA TRP A 254 -22.10 9.04 1.92
C TRP A 254 -21.96 10.20 0.95
N VAL A 255 -21.46 9.94 -0.25
CA VAL A 255 -21.29 10.95 -1.30
C VAL A 255 -22.04 10.51 -2.55
N ASP A 256 -23.21 11.10 -2.78
CA ASP A 256 -23.99 10.93 -4.00
C ASP A 256 -23.80 12.14 -4.91
N ARG A 257 -23.21 11.89 -6.07
CA ARG A 257 -22.86 12.93 -7.05
C ARG A 257 -24.02 13.30 -7.95
N ALA A 258 -24.95 12.37 -8.17
CA ALA A 258 -26.13 12.63 -8.98
C ALA A 258 -27.03 13.64 -8.26
N SER A 259 -27.25 13.43 -6.95
CA SER A 259 -28.04 14.35 -6.11
C SER A 259 -27.22 15.49 -5.47
N LYS A 260 -25.89 15.50 -5.64
CA LYS A 260 -24.95 16.43 -4.98
C LYS A 260 -25.10 16.45 -3.45
N MET A 261 -25.40 15.29 -2.87
CA MET A 261 -25.65 15.12 -1.45
C MET A 261 -24.45 14.47 -0.77
N THR A 262 -24.01 15.07 0.33
CA THR A 262 -23.02 14.47 1.24
C THR A 262 -23.63 14.34 2.63
N LYS A 263 -23.58 13.13 3.20
CA LYS A 263 -23.95 12.87 4.60
C LYS A 263 -22.80 12.18 5.33
N VAL A 264 -22.71 12.41 6.62
CA VAL A 264 -21.68 11.80 7.49
C VAL A 264 -22.39 11.12 8.64
N PHE A 265 -21.98 9.90 8.93
CA PHE A 265 -22.52 9.08 10.01
C PHE A 265 -21.36 8.62 10.89
N ASP A 266 -21.51 8.79 12.20
CA ASP A 266 -20.60 8.20 13.17
C ASP A 266 -20.95 6.72 13.37
N LEU A 267 -19.93 5.88 13.45
CA LEU A 267 -20.04 4.45 13.63
C LEU A 267 -19.60 4.08 15.04
N GLU A 268 -20.44 3.34 15.74
CA GLU A 268 -20.04 2.75 17.01
C GLU A 268 -19.20 1.49 16.78
N ASP A 269 -18.26 1.23 17.69
CA ASP A 269 -17.33 0.10 17.55
C ASP A 269 -18.05 -1.26 17.67
N THR A 270 -19.06 -1.32 18.53
CA THR A 270 -19.95 -2.46 18.72
C THR A 270 -20.90 -2.61 17.53
N ASN A 271 -20.87 -3.77 16.87
CA ASN A 271 -21.73 -4.09 15.72
C ASN A 271 -21.63 -3.11 14.54
N TRP A 272 -20.49 -2.42 14.38
CA TRP A 272 -20.21 -1.43 13.33
C TRP A 272 -20.65 -1.87 11.93
N SER A 273 -20.39 -3.12 11.55
CA SER A 273 -20.76 -3.65 10.22
C SER A 273 -22.28 -3.74 10.01
N THR A 274 -23.05 -3.97 11.07
CA THR A 274 -24.51 -3.96 11.02
C THR A 274 -25.04 -2.54 10.94
N ALA A 275 -24.43 -1.60 11.67
CA ALA A 275 -24.79 -0.19 11.60
C ALA A 275 -24.64 0.36 10.17
N ILE A 276 -23.55 0.03 9.48
CA ILE A 276 -23.36 0.41 8.07
C ILE A 276 -24.48 -0.13 7.17
N LYS A 277 -24.85 -1.41 7.34
CA LYS A 277 -25.92 -2.03 6.55
C LYS A 277 -27.26 -1.32 6.76
N ASN A 278 -27.57 -0.97 8.00
CA ASN A 278 -28.81 -0.26 8.34
C ASN A 278 -28.82 1.14 7.72
N ILE A 279 -27.73 1.91 7.84
CA ILE A 279 -27.61 3.25 7.24
C ILE A 279 -27.84 3.18 5.73
N ILE A 280 -27.26 2.19 5.05
CA ILE A 280 -27.43 2.03 3.61
C ILE A 280 -28.89 1.68 3.27
N GLY A 281 -29.51 0.76 4.02
CA GLY A 281 -30.92 0.40 3.83
C GLY A 281 -31.88 1.58 4.02
N GLU A 282 -31.63 2.43 5.01
CA GLU A 282 -32.40 3.66 5.25
C GLU A 282 -32.23 4.65 4.11
N MET A 283 -30.99 4.92 3.69
CA MET A 283 -30.69 5.86 2.61
C MET A 283 -31.27 5.45 1.26
N GLU A 284 -31.23 4.15 0.94
CA GLU A 284 -31.84 3.63 -0.29
C GLU A 284 -33.37 3.60 -0.24
N SER A 285 -33.96 3.42 0.95
CA SER A 285 -35.41 3.51 1.14
C SER A 285 -35.92 4.94 0.99
N ASP A 286 -35.18 5.91 1.50
CA ASP A 286 -35.51 7.33 1.35
C ASP A 286 -35.36 7.79 -0.10
N ALA A 287 -34.36 7.27 -0.83
CA ALA A 287 -34.18 7.58 -2.25
C ALA A 287 -35.32 7.04 -3.14
N LYS A 288 -35.99 5.94 -2.76
CA LYS A 288 -37.11 5.35 -3.51
C LYS A 288 -38.46 6.04 -3.26
N LYS A 289 -38.55 6.93 -2.26
CA LYS A 289 -39.77 7.69 -1.94
C LYS A 289 -39.93 8.97 -2.76
N TYR A 290 -38.95 9.33 -3.57
CA TYR A 290 -38.94 10.49 -4.47
C TYR A 290 -38.80 10.03 -5.92
#